data_AF-A0A727BY05-F1
#
_entry.id   AF-A0A727BY05-F1
#
_cell.length_a   1.000
_cell.length_b   1.000
_cell.length_c   1.000
_cell.angle_alpha   90.00
_cell.angle_beta   90.00
_cell.angle_gamma   90.00
#
_symmetry.space_group_name_H-M   'P 1'
#
loop_
_entity.id
_entity.type
_entity.pdbx_description
1 polymer ?
#
loop_
_entity_poly.entity_id
_entity_poly.type
_entity_poly.pdbx_seq_one_letter_code
_entity_poly.pdbx_strand_id
1 'polypeptide(L)'
;MKENTEKEQSDDAGKKNELRSGALRSSLKVELHTRYAILLWEGQYTEKTEKNGRKVAHRRIMGMPYFLHLVSRINDDSLKDDPFADKKMFLLEEEFNRGTGILDKLVRELDLVLSAVPSRVSLSEVISVSPVNISVFSRTPVGYRGVWLLVGFDQLALKAFQASHYGLISHARRDEYLRRGAQSIHRLYGLVQGYRSSGVTRRDFALQNAQYHEAIKHAGEPGDAVLLGKKRSSFSPPVRQESVELLLSAKSARAENAPLTEDSPEGAMPAEPLAGAGLPPDDQTS
;
A
#
# COMPACT_ATOMS: atom_id res chain seq x y z
N MET A 1 3.96 70.45 -34.55
CA MET A 1 5.04 69.45 -34.55
C MET A 1 5.55 69.39 -33.11
N LYS A 2 5.29 68.28 -32.41
CA LYS A 2 6.03 67.68 -31.28
C LYS A 2 6.49 68.60 -30.12
N GLU A 3 6.36 68.29 -28.83
CA GLU A 3 5.87 67.16 -28.03
C GLU A 3 6.02 67.60 -26.55
N ASN A 4 5.25 66.97 -25.66
CA ASN A 4 5.12 67.17 -24.21
C ASN A 4 6.46 67.11 -23.44
N THR A 5 6.60 67.52 -22.17
CA THR A 5 6.15 66.77 -20.96
C THR A 5 6.47 67.66 -19.74
N GLU A 6 5.51 68.21 -19.00
CA GLU A 6 4.74 67.62 -17.88
C GLU A 6 5.56 67.12 -16.68
N LYS A 7 5.65 68.02 -15.69
CA LYS A 7 5.70 67.89 -14.23
C LYS A 7 5.87 66.49 -13.63
N GLU A 8 7.03 66.33 -12.99
CA GLU A 8 7.25 65.42 -11.88
C GLU A 8 6.43 65.86 -10.65
N GLN A 9 5.55 65.00 -10.13
CA GLN A 9 5.58 64.50 -8.75
C GLN A 9 4.24 63.84 -8.33
N SER A 10 4.44 62.76 -7.58
CA SER A 10 3.55 62.08 -6.63
C SER A 10 2.57 61.01 -7.15
N ASP A 11 2.61 59.92 -6.37
CA ASP A 11 1.62 58.86 -6.22
C ASP A 11 1.63 57.70 -7.24
N ASP A 12 2.49 56.71 -6.99
CA ASP A 12 1.95 55.38 -6.73
C ASP A 12 2.81 54.62 -5.72
N ALA A 13 2.11 54.10 -4.72
CA ALA A 13 2.63 53.55 -3.50
C ALA A 13 3.50 52.32 -3.76
N GLY A 14 4.54 52.19 -2.94
CA GLY A 14 5.43 51.03 -2.94
C GLY A 14 4.66 49.72 -2.98
N LYS A 15 4.82 48.98 -4.09
CA LYS A 15 4.62 47.53 -4.11
C LYS A 15 5.59 46.95 -3.09
N LYS A 16 5.10 46.76 -1.86
CA LYS A 16 5.67 45.78 -0.92
C LYS A 16 5.79 44.49 -1.72
N ASN A 17 7.01 44.13 -2.11
CA ASN A 17 7.32 42.77 -2.49
C ASN A 17 6.90 41.93 -1.29
N GLU A 18 5.72 41.33 -1.37
CA GLU A 18 5.29 40.36 -0.39
C GLU A 18 6.39 39.31 -0.35
N LEU A 19 7.03 39.15 0.81
CA LEU A 19 7.97 38.07 1.10
C LEU A 19 7.19 36.75 1.10
N ARG A 20 6.73 36.34 -0.08
CA ARG A 20 6.04 35.09 -0.31
C ARG A 20 7.03 34.17 -0.97
N SER A 21 7.36 33.09 -0.26
CA SER A 21 8.15 32.01 -0.83
C SER A 21 7.42 31.46 -2.06
N GLY A 22 8.16 31.29 -3.16
CA GLY A 22 7.64 30.64 -4.36
C GLY A 22 7.27 29.18 -4.12
N ALA A 23 6.61 28.56 -5.10
CA ALA A 23 6.27 27.14 -5.01
C ALA A 23 7.54 26.28 -4.85
N LEU A 24 7.58 25.45 -3.81
CA LEU A 24 8.68 24.51 -3.58
C LEU A 24 8.71 23.49 -4.74
N ARG A 25 9.81 23.46 -5.49
CA ARG A 25 10.06 22.46 -6.54
C ARG A 25 11.30 21.66 -6.16
N SER A 26 11.13 20.35 -6.00
CA SER A 26 12.23 19.40 -5.82
C SER A 26 12.08 18.29 -6.86
N SER A 27 13.18 17.98 -7.55
CA SER A 27 13.27 16.83 -8.46
C SER A 27 14.09 15.74 -7.80
N LEU A 28 13.51 14.57 -7.55
CA LEU A 28 14.23 13.42 -7.00
C LEU A 28 14.86 12.60 -8.14
N LYS A 29 16.19 12.46 -8.11
CA LYS A 29 16.93 11.53 -8.96
C LYS A 29 17.32 10.32 -8.13
N VAL A 30 17.07 9.12 -8.65
CA VAL A 30 17.42 7.85 -8.01
C VAL A 30 18.25 7.05 -8.99
N GLU A 31 19.32 6.44 -8.48
CA GLU A 31 20.17 5.50 -9.22
C GLU A 31 19.77 4.08 -8.85
N LEU A 32 19.42 3.26 -9.85
CA LEU A 32 19.17 1.84 -9.69
C LEU A 32 20.36 1.05 -10.22
N HIS A 33 20.98 0.25 -9.36
CA HIS A 33 22.18 -0.49 -9.67
C HIS A 33 21.91 -1.93 -10.09
N THR A 34 20.85 -2.57 -9.57
CA THR A 34 20.57 -3.98 -9.86
C THR A 34 19.48 -4.16 -10.92
N ARG A 35 19.67 -5.17 -11.78
CA ARG A 35 18.64 -5.60 -12.74
C ARG A 35 17.32 -5.95 -12.05
N TYR A 36 17.36 -6.42 -10.81
CA TYR A 36 16.17 -6.78 -10.04
C TYR A 36 15.33 -5.55 -9.69
N ALA A 37 15.96 -4.47 -9.22
CA ALA A 37 15.25 -3.22 -8.97
C ALA A 37 14.75 -2.57 -10.26
N ILE A 38 15.56 -2.61 -11.33
CA ILE A 38 15.16 -2.11 -12.66
C ILE A 38 13.91 -2.84 -13.17
N LEU A 39 13.84 -4.16 -13.04
CA LEU A 39 12.65 -4.94 -13.46
C LEU A 39 11.41 -4.62 -12.61
N LEU A 40 11.58 -4.34 -11.31
CA LEU A 40 10.47 -3.89 -10.47
C LEU A 40 10.01 -2.47 -10.83
N TRP A 41 10.93 -1.62 -11.27
CA TRP A 41 10.63 -0.29 -11.77
C TRP A 41 9.86 -0.35 -13.09
N GLU A 42 10.42 -0.99 -14.12
CA GLU A 42 9.82 -1.08 -15.46
C GLU A 42 8.52 -1.87 -15.47
N GLY A 43 8.42 -2.87 -14.58
CA GLY A 43 7.43 -3.94 -14.70
C GLY A 43 7.88 -4.97 -15.73
N GLN A 44 7.07 -6.01 -15.91
CA GLN A 44 7.42 -7.12 -16.80
C GLN A 44 6.23 -7.54 -17.66
N TYR A 45 6.52 -8.06 -18.85
CA TYR A 45 5.54 -8.74 -19.68
C TYR A 45 5.86 -10.23 -19.62
N THR A 46 4.91 -11.04 -19.15
CA THR A 46 5.03 -12.49 -19.26
C THR A 46 4.21 -12.96 -20.46
N GLU A 47 4.90 -13.48 -21.47
CA GLU A 47 4.27 -14.28 -22.52
C GLU A 47 3.95 -15.66 -21.94
N LYS A 48 2.68 -16.06 -21.95
CA LYS A 48 2.32 -17.45 -21.74
C LYS A 48 2.17 -18.12 -23.11
N THR A 49 2.96 -19.16 -23.34
CA THR A 49 2.79 -20.04 -24.50
C THR A 49 1.93 -21.20 -24.05
N GLU A 50 0.79 -21.41 -24.70
CA GLU A 50 0.00 -22.63 -24.46
C GLU A 50 0.75 -23.86 -25.00
N LYS A 51 0.40 -25.04 -24.47
CA LYS A 51 0.97 -26.34 -24.91
C LYS A 51 0.82 -26.59 -26.43
N ASN A 52 -0.02 -25.82 -27.12
CA ASN A 52 -0.32 -25.94 -28.55
C ASN A 52 0.47 -24.95 -29.43
N GLY A 53 1.52 -24.29 -28.90
CA GLY A 53 2.37 -23.38 -29.67
C GLY A 53 1.74 -22.01 -29.99
N ARG A 54 0.49 -21.76 -29.57
CA ARG A 54 -0.13 -20.43 -29.63
C ARG A 54 0.33 -19.57 -28.45
N LYS A 55 0.80 -18.36 -28.74
CA LYS A 55 1.05 -17.33 -27.72
C LYS A 55 -0.29 -16.85 -27.19
N VAL A 56 -0.59 -17.09 -25.91
CA VAL A 56 -1.86 -16.72 -25.30
C VAL A 56 -1.63 -15.80 -24.12
N ALA A 57 -2.02 -14.55 -24.31
CA ALA A 57 -2.10 -13.48 -23.31
C ALA A 57 -0.78 -13.05 -22.66
N HIS A 58 -0.44 -11.78 -22.85
CA HIS A 58 0.59 -11.11 -22.08
C HIS A 58 0.05 -10.75 -20.69
N ARG A 59 0.54 -11.38 -19.62
CA ARG A 59 0.28 -10.87 -18.27
C ARG A 59 1.27 -9.74 -18.00
N ARG A 60 0.77 -8.51 -17.94
CA ARG A 60 1.58 -7.35 -17.56
C ARG A 60 1.72 -7.32 -16.04
N ILE A 61 2.92 -7.57 -15.54
CA ILE A 61 3.32 -7.34 -14.16
C ILE A 61 3.48 -5.83 -13.99
N MET A 62 2.79 -5.28 -12.99
CA MET A 62 2.84 -3.87 -12.64
C MET A 62 4.28 -3.45 -12.33
N GLY A 63 4.70 -2.31 -12.89
CA GLY A 63 5.93 -1.61 -12.50
C GLY A 63 5.64 -0.40 -11.60
N MET A 64 6.69 0.17 -11.01
CA MET A 64 6.58 1.31 -10.09
C MET A 64 5.83 2.52 -10.66
N PRO A 65 6.04 2.97 -11.92
CA PRO A 65 5.30 4.13 -12.44
C PRO A 65 3.78 3.94 -12.41
N TYR A 66 3.29 2.75 -12.72
CA TYR A 66 1.86 2.46 -12.65
C TYR A 66 1.35 2.35 -11.20
N PHE A 67 2.17 1.78 -10.30
CA PHE A 67 1.90 1.82 -8.86
C PHE A 67 1.77 3.26 -8.34
N LEU A 68 2.70 4.16 -8.71
CA LEU A 68 2.67 5.58 -8.31
C LEU A 68 1.42 6.30 -8.82
N HIS A 69 0.97 5.98 -10.02
CA HIS A 69 -0.30 6.48 -10.57
C HIS A 69 -1.49 6.04 -9.70
N LEU A 70 -1.59 4.75 -9.37
CA LEU A 70 -2.67 4.21 -8.56
C LEU A 70 -2.67 4.77 -7.13
N VAL A 71 -1.50 4.86 -6.49
CA VAL A 71 -1.38 5.45 -5.15
C VAL A 71 -1.78 6.92 -5.16
N SER A 72 -1.41 7.68 -6.20
CA SER A 72 -1.85 9.07 -6.33
C SER A 72 -3.37 9.17 -6.41
N ARG A 73 -4.01 8.28 -7.17
CA ARG A 73 -5.47 8.21 -7.26
C ARG A 73 -6.12 7.85 -5.91
N ILE A 74 -5.61 6.84 -5.22
CA ILE A 74 -6.09 6.44 -3.89
C ILE A 74 -5.98 7.63 -2.91
N ASN A 75 -4.86 8.35 -2.94
CA ASN A 75 -4.68 9.53 -2.10
C ASN A 75 -5.67 10.66 -2.46
N ASP A 76 -5.86 10.93 -3.75
CA ASP A 76 -6.82 11.93 -4.25
C ASP A 76 -8.27 11.58 -3.82
N ASP A 77 -8.63 10.30 -3.74
CA ASP A 77 -9.94 9.86 -3.27
C ASP A 77 -10.06 9.89 -1.73
N SER A 78 -8.99 9.56 -1.01
CA SER A 78 -8.92 9.73 0.46
C SER A 78 -9.09 11.20 0.86
N LEU A 79 -8.54 12.13 0.07
CA LEU A 79 -8.75 13.57 0.23
C LEU A 79 -10.22 13.98 0.08
N LYS A 80 -11.01 13.22 -0.69
CA LYS A 80 -12.45 13.45 -0.90
C LYS A 80 -13.34 12.73 0.10
N ASP A 81 -12.77 12.19 1.19
CA ASP A 81 -13.50 11.49 2.25
C ASP A 81 -14.10 10.14 1.82
N ASP A 82 -13.45 9.45 0.86
CA ASP A 82 -13.80 8.09 0.42
C ASP A 82 -13.28 7.04 1.44
N PRO A 83 -14.17 6.25 2.08
CA PRO A 83 -13.77 5.24 3.07
C PRO A 83 -12.98 4.06 2.48
N PHE A 84 -13.21 3.68 1.22
CA PHE A 84 -12.44 2.62 0.56
C PHE A 84 -11.01 3.07 0.28
N ALA A 85 -10.85 4.34 -0.11
CA ALA A 85 -9.54 4.95 -0.27
C ALA A 85 -8.78 4.98 1.07
N ASP A 86 -9.44 5.39 2.15
CA ASP A 86 -8.84 5.40 3.49
C ASP A 86 -8.41 4.01 3.96
N LYS A 87 -9.23 2.97 3.69
CA LYS A 87 -8.86 1.58 3.96
C LYS A 87 -7.57 1.21 3.23
N LYS A 88 -7.45 1.56 1.95
CA LYS A 88 -6.25 1.27 1.14
C LYS A 88 -5.03 2.07 1.60
N MET A 89 -5.20 3.35 1.94
CA MET A 89 -4.12 4.18 2.51
C MET A 89 -3.59 3.59 3.81
N PHE A 90 -4.48 3.18 4.71
CA PHE A 90 -4.10 2.54 5.98
C PHE A 90 -3.31 1.24 5.75
N LEU A 91 -3.81 0.35 4.89
CA LEU A 91 -3.12 -0.90 4.56
C LEU A 91 -1.77 -0.67 3.87
N LEU A 92 -1.68 0.35 3.00
CA LEU A 92 -0.42 0.74 2.38
C LEU A 92 0.60 1.17 3.44
N GLU A 93 0.19 2.00 4.39
CA GLU A 93 1.07 2.44 5.48
C GLU A 93 1.59 1.29 6.33
N GLU A 94 0.71 0.35 6.72
CA GLU A 94 1.11 -0.86 7.43
C GLU A 94 2.11 -1.69 6.61
N GLU A 95 1.84 -1.88 5.31
CA GLU A 95 2.72 -2.65 4.43
C GLU A 95 4.07 -1.95 4.16
N PHE A 96 4.11 -0.62 4.11
CA PHE A 96 5.39 0.10 4.05
C PHE A 96 6.20 -0.11 5.32
N ASN A 97 5.58 0.06 6.50
CA ASN A 97 6.28 -0.13 7.78
C ASN A 97 6.82 -1.56 7.91
N ARG A 98 5.99 -2.54 7.54
CA ARG A 98 6.36 -3.96 7.52
C ARG A 98 7.48 -4.24 6.51
N GLY A 99 7.35 -3.69 5.29
CA GLY A 99 8.32 -3.86 4.22
C GLY A 99 9.68 -3.29 4.56
N THR A 100 9.73 -2.05 5.07
CA THR A 100 10.96 -1.39 5.52
C THR A 100 11.62 -2.19 6.63
N GLY A 101 10.87 -2.61 7.66
CA GLY A 101 11.43 -3.42 8.74
C GLY A 101 12.02 -4.75 8.27
N ILE A 102 11.42 -5.39 7.25
CA ILE A 102 11.99 -6.59 6.64
C ILE A 102 13.28 -6.28 5.91
N LEU A 103 13.30 -5.25 5.05
CA LEU A 103 14.51 -4.90 4.30
C LEU A 103 15.66 -4.52 5.24
N ASP A 104 15.41 -3.70 6.25
CA ASP A 104 16.41 -3.30 7.24
C ASP A 104 16.99 -4.52 7.96
N LYS A 105 16.14 -5.48 8.34
CA LYS A 105 16.59 -6.74 8.96
C LYS A 105 17.51 -7.52 8.01
N LEU A 106 17.11 -7.71 6.76
CA LEU A 106 17.88 -8.47 5.76
C LEU A 106 19.21 -7.79 5.43
N VAL A 107 19.22 -6.46 5.33
CA VAL A 107 20.43 -5.66 5.10
C VAL A 107 21.39 -5.83 6.27
N ARG A 108 20.91 -5.72 7.52
CA ARG A 108 21.74 -5.95 8.72
C ARG A 108 22.29 -7.38 8.78
N GLU A 109 21.50 -8.38 8.41
CA GLU A 109 21.97 -9.78 8.33
C GLU A 109 23.14 -9.91 7.32
N LEU A 110 23.07 -9.24 6.17
CA LEU A 110 24.16 -9.25 5.18
C LEU A 110 25.36 -8.41 5.62
N ASP A 111 25.16 -7.30 6.33
CA ASP A 111 26.26 -6.50 6.88
C ASP A 111 27.10 -7.30 7.89
N LEU A 112 26.45 -8.12 8.72
CA LEU A 112 27.14 -9.06 9.61
C LEU A 112 27.95 -10.11 8.83
N VAL A 113 27.41 -10.60 7.72
CA VAL A 113 28.14 -11.55 6.86
C VAL A 113 29.34 -10.89 6.19
N LEU A 114 29.17 -9.69 5.64
CA LEU A 114 30.22 -8.94 4.94
C LEU A 114 31.34 -8.48 5.89
N SER A 115 31.02 -8.24 7.17
CA SER A 115 32.01 -7.88 8.19
C SER A 115 32.73 -9.08 8.82
N ALA A 116 32.29 -10.31 8.56
CA ALA A 116 32.91 -11.54 9.09
C ALA A 116 34.18 -11.98 8.32
N VAL A 117 34.80 -11.08 7.55
CA VAL A 117 36.05 -11.34 6.83
C VAL A 117 37.28 -11.23 7.76
N PRO A 118 38.39 -11.91 7.45
CA PRO A 118 39.62 -11.80 8.24
C PRO A 118 40.08 -10.34 8.39
N SER A 119 40.70 -10.00 9.52
CA SER A 119 41.09 -8.61 9.88
C SER A 119 42.05 -7.92 8.90
N ARG A 120 42.72 -8.68 8.02
CA ARG A 120 43.61 -8.15 6.96
C ARG A 120 42.88 -7.89 5.64
N VAL A 121 41.59 -8.22 5.55
CA VAL A 121 40.76 -8.04 4.35
C VAL A 121 39.80 -6.87 4.59
N SER A 122 39.78 -5.92 3.66
CA SER A 122 38.77 -4.86 3.59
C SER A 122 37.96 -5.02 2.32
N LEU A 123 36.64 -4.92 2.44
CA LEU A 123 35.72 -4.93 1.31
C LEU A 123 35.29 -3.49 1.02
N SER A 124 35.40 -3.04 -0.23
CA SER A 124 34.83 -1.76 -0.65
C SER A 124 33.31 -1.85 -0.75
N GLU A 125 32.62 -0.71 -0.86
CA GLU A 125 31.21 -0.72 -1.25
C GLU A 125 31.04 -1.25 -2.68
N VAL A 126 29.90 -1.88 -2.93
CA VAL A 126 29.53 -2.40 -4.25
C VAL A 126 28.56 -1.43 -4.92
N ILE A 127 28.87 -1.04 -6.16
CA ILE A 127 28.00 -0.25 -7.02
C ILE A 127 28.03 -0.84 -8.43
N SER A 128 26.94 -0.65 -9.18
CA SER A 128 26.97 -0.91 -10.63
C SER A 128 27.93 0.04 -11.34
N VAL A 129 28.68 -0.48 -12.30
CA VAL A 129 29.52 0.32 -13.21
C VAL A 129 28.67 1.22 -14.12
N SER A 130 27.41 0.84 -14.36
CA SER A 130 26.46 1.61 -15.17
C SER A 130 25.08 1.58 -14.50
N PRO A 131 24.84 2.42 -13.47
CA PRO A 131 23.54 2.53 -12.84
C PRO A 131 22.52 3.22 -13.75
N VAL A 132 21.26 2.83 -13.63
CA VAL A 132 20.15 3.47 -14.35
C VAL A 132 19.65 4.65 -13.52
N ASN A 133 19.76 5.85 -14.08
CA ASN A 133 19.22 7.07 -13.50
C ASN A 133 17.73 7.21 -13.83
N ILE A 134 16.88 7.18 -12.80
CA ILE A 134 15.44 7.42 -12.93
C ILE A 134 15.07 8.77 -12.30
N SER A 135 14.28 9.55 -13.05
CA SER A 135 13.65 10.75 -12.50
C SER A 135 12.31 10.36 -11.90
N VAL A 136 12.15 10.62 -10.61
CA VAL A 136 10.96 10.21 -9.87
C VAL A 136 10.16 11.43 -9.48
N PHE A 137 8.92 11.49 -9.94
CA PHE A 137 7.95 12.48 -9.51
C PHE A 137 6.72 11.76 -8.94
N SER A 138 6.48 11.94 -7.65
CA SER A 138 5.21 11.58 -7.02
C SER A 138 4.51 12.82 -6.51
N ARG A 139 3.19 12.88 -6.71
CA ARG A 139 2.32 13.93 -6.16
C ARG A 139 2.00 13.72 -4.68
N THR A 140 2.40 12.59 -4.10
CA THR A 140 1.98 12.18 -2.75
C THR A 140 3.15 11.63 -1.94
N PRO A 141 3.20 11.86 -0.62
CA PRO A 141 4.21 11.27 0.26
C PRO A 141 4.23 9.74 0.18
N VAL A 142 3.04 9.12 0.07
CA VAL A 142 2.85 7.67 0.00
C VAL A 142 3.51 7.08 -1.25
N GLY A 143 3.50 7.80 -2.38
CA GLY A 143 4.23 7.37 -3.57
C GLY A 143 5.74 7.35 -3.37
N TYR A 144 6.31 8.37 -2.71
CA TYR A 144 7.74 8.37 -2.37
C TYR A 144 8.12 7.24 -1.41
N ARG A 145 7.23 6.84 -0.48
CA ARG A 145 7.48 5.66 0.36
C ARG A 145 7.65 4.37 -0.43
N GLY A 146 6.90 4.21 -1.52
CA GLY A 146 7.12 3.09 -2.45
C GLY A 146 8.48 3.14 -3.13
N VAL A 147 8.95 4.34 -3.48
CA VAL A 147 10.27 4.56 -4.08
C VAL A 147 11.37 4.23 -3.07
N TRP A 148 11.25 4.67 -1.82
CA TRP A 148 12.20 4.32 -0.75
C TRP A 148 12.31 2.82 -0.53
N LEU A 149 11.16 2.11 -0.58
CA LEU A 149 11.18 0.66 -0.46
C LEU A 149 11.87 -0.02 -1.65
N LEU A 150 11.70 0.49 -2.87
CA LEU A 150 12.44 0.01 -4.04
C LEU A 150 13.95 0.24 -3.89
N VAL A 151 14.37 1.42 -3.44
CA VAL A 151 15.79 1.74 -3.23
C VAL A 151 16.39 0.86 -2.13
N GLY A 152 15.68 0.65 -1.02
CA GLY A 152 16.12 -0.28 0.02
C GLY A 152 16.28 -1.71 -0.48
N PHE A 153 15.41 -2.15 -1.40
CA PHE A 153 15.57 -3.45 -2.06
C PHE A 153 16.79 -3.49 -2.99
N ASP A 154 17.07 -2.42 -3.73
CA ASP A 154 18.26 -2.34 -4.59
C ASP A 154 19.55 -2.44 -3.77
N GLN A 155 19.60 -1.76 -2.61
CA GLN A 155 20.70 -1.87 -1.65
C GLN A 155 20.86 -3.29 -1.11
N LEU A 156 19.74 -3.94 -0.74
CA LEU A 156 19.73 -5.33 -0.30
C LEU A 156 20.32 -6.25 -1.39
N ALA A 157 19.87 -6.07 -2.63
CA ALA A 157 20.32 -6.88 -3.76
C ALA A 157 21.82 -6.72 -4.02
N LEU A 158 22.33 -5.49 -4.00
CA LEU A 158 23.75 -5.18 -4.09
C LEU A 158 24.58 -5.96 -3.05
N LYS A 159 24.22 -5.86 -1.76
CA LYS A 159 24.91 -6.56 -0.67
C LYS A 159 24.84 -8.08 -0.81
N ALA A 160 23.69 -8.62 -1.24
CA ALA A 160 23.52 -10.05 -1.47
C ALA A 160 24.43 -10.55 -2.61
N PHE A 161 24.57 -9.77 -3.69
CA PHE A 161 25.50 -10.08 -4.78
C PHE A 161 26.96 -10.00 -4.33
N GLN A 162 27.33 -8.97 -3.57
CA GLN A 162 28.67 -8.83 -3.03
C GLN A 162 29.06 -10.01 -2.13
N ALA A 163 28.20 -10.35 -1.17
CA ALA A 163 28.43 -11.48 -0.28
C ALA A 163 28.55 -12.80 -1.05
N SER A 164 27.72 -13.01 -2.08
CA SER A 164 27.80 -14.20 -2.92
C SER A 164 29.05 -14.22 -3.81
N HIS A 165 29.48 -13.07 -4.32
CA HIS A 165 30.66 -12.95 -5.19
C HIS A 165 31.94 -13.30 -4.44
N TYR A 166 32.07 -12.87 -3.18
CA TYR A 166 33.20 -13.22 -2.33
C TYR A 166 33.07 -14.58 -1.62
N GLY A 167 32.05 -15.39 -1.97
CA GLY A 167 31.88 -16.72 -1.41
C GLY A 167 31.44 -16.76 0.06
N LEU A 168 30.96 -15.65 0.62
CA LEU A 168 30.49 -15.56 2.01
C LEU A 168 29.09 -16.17 2.20
N ILE A 169 28.31 -16.24 1.11
CA ILE A 169 27.03 -16.96 1.07
C ILE A 169 26.91 -17.79 -0.21
N SER A 170 26.10 -18.85 -0.15
CA SER A 170 25.73 -19.62 -1.34
C SER A 170 24.79 -18.84 -2.26
N HIS A 171 24.74 -19.23 -3.53
CA HIS A 171 23.78 -18.68 -4.49
C HIS A 171 22.31 -18.89 -4.03
N ALA A 172 22.00 -20.04 -3.44
CA ALA A 172 20.66 -20.30 -2.91
C ALA A 172 20.28 -19.30 -1.81
N ARG A 173 21.21 -18.96 -0.92
CA ARG A 173 20.97 -17.97 0.15
C ARG A 173 20.83 -16.56 -0.40
N ARG A 174 21.64 -16.18 -1.40
CA ARG A 174 21.47 -14.92 -2.15
C ARG A 174 20.06 -14.82 -2.74
N ASP A 175 19.61 -15.87 -3.43
CA ASP A 175 18.30 -15.88 -4.09
C ASP A 175 17.16 -15.83 -3.07
N GLU A 176 17.34 -16.39 -1.88
CA GLU A 176 16.41 -16.23 -0.77
C GLU A 176 16.30 -14.77 -0.30
N TYR A 177 17.42 -14.06 -0.11
CA TYR A 177 17.42 -12.63 0.23
C TYR A 177 16.66 -11.82 -0.83
N LEU A 178 16.96 -12.04 -2.11
CA LEU A 178 16.30 -11.37 -3.22
C LEU A 178 14.80 -11.65 -3.24
N ARG A 179 14.39 -12.91 -3.05
CA ARG A 179 12.97 -13.29 -3.01
C ARG A 179 12.23 -12.63 -1.84
N ARG A 180 12.82 -12.65 -0.63
CA ARG A 180 12.22 -12.05 0.58
C ARG A 180 12.09 -10.54 0.44
N GLY A 181 13.10 -9.86 -0.11
CA GLY A 181 13.07 -8.43 -0.38
C GLY A 181 12.02 -8.05 -1.44
N ALA A 182 12.05 -8.71 -2.60
CA ALA A 182 11.12 -8.43 -3.69
C ALA A 182 9.65 -8.68 -3.30
N GLN A 183 9.42 -9.66 -2.42
CA GLN A 183 8.07 -9.96 -1.92
C GLN A 183 7.41 -8.77 -1.21
N SER A 184 8.19 -7.91 -0.54
CA SER A 184 7.66 -6.69 0.09
C SER A 184 7.10 -5.71 -0.94
N ILE A 185 7.79 -5.53 -2.07
CA ILE A 185 7.34 -4.67 -3.17
C ILE A 185 6.13 -5.27 -3.88
N HIS A 186 6.15 -6.58 -4.16
CA HIS A 186 5.02 -7.25 -4.78
C HIS A 186 3.73 -7.20 -3.95
N ARG A 187 3.84 -7.22 -2.60
CA ARG A 187 2.67 -7.05 -1.72
C ARG A 187 2.05 -5.66 -1.87
N LEU A 188 2.87 -4.60 -1.96
CA LEU A 188 2.36 -3.26 -2.24
C LEU A 188 1.63 -3.18 -3.58
N TYR A 189 2.18 -3.79 -4.63
CA TYR A 189 1.52 -3.84 -5.94
C TYR A 189 0.18 -4.56 -5.83
N GLY A 190 0.13 -5.68 -5.12
CA GLY A 190 -1.09 -6.43 -4.87
C GLY A 190 -2.15 -5.62 -4.12
N LEU A 191 -1.77 -4.75 -3.18
CA LEU A 191 -2.72 -3.92 -2.44
C LEU A 191 -3.45 -2.91 -3.32
N VAL A 192 -2.75 -2.30 -4.28
CA VAL A 192 -3.34 -1.25 -5.14
C VAL A 192 -3.92 -1.81 -6.42
N GLN A 193 -3.56 -3.04 -6.78
CA GLN A 193 -4.01 -3.67 -8.01
C GLN A 193 -5.54 -3.73 -8.06
N GLY A 194 -6.11 -3.27 -9.18
CA GLY A 194 -7.55 -3.27 -9.40
C GLY A 194 -8.31 -2.18 -8.64
N TYR A 195 -7.63 -1.27 -7.93
CA TYR A 195 -8.31 -0.15 -7.29
C TYR A 195 -9.05 0.73 -8.31
N ARG A 196 -10.30 1.05 -8.01
CA ARG A 196 -11.15 1.97 -8.77
C ARG A 196 -11.77 2.96 -7.79
N SER A 197 -11.80 4.24 -8.16
CA SER A 197 -12.51 5.27 -7.38
C SER A 197 -13.97 4.86 -7.28
N SER A 198 -14.48 4.83 -6.05
CA SER A 198 -15.90 4.55 -5.82
C SER A 198 -16.77 5.80 -6.01
N GLY A 199 -16.18 6.99 -5.80
CA GLY A 199 -16.90 8.26 -5.82
C GLY A 199 -17.80 8.49 -4.61
N VAL A 200 -17.82 7.56 -3.65
CA VAL A 200 -18.64 7.68 -2.44
C VAL A 200 -17.88 8.37 -1.33
N THR A 201 -18.64 8.95 -0.41
CA THR A 201 -18.16 9.61 0.80
C THR A 201 -18.79 8.99 2.04
N ARG A 202 -18.25 9.26 3.23
CA ARG A 202 -18.86 8.86 4.50
C ARG A 202 -20.31 9.32 4.67
N ARG A 203 -20.70 10.45 4.07
CA ARG A 203 -22.08 10.93 4.06
C ARG A 203 -23.01 9.97 3.30
N ASP A 204 -22.55 9.39 2.20
CA ASP A 204 -23.32 8.43 1.41
C ASP A 204 -23.57 7.12 2.19
N PHE A 205 -22.62 6.72 3.04
CA PHE A 205 -22.78 5.59 3.97
C PHE A 205 -23.83 5.86 5.06
N ALA A 206 -23.87 7.07 5.60
CA ALA A 206 -24.88 7.43 6.57
C ALA A 206 -26.28 7.51 5.93
N LEU A 207 -26.38 8.10 4.74
CA LEU A 207 -27.64 8.23 4.01
C LEU A 207 -28.10 6.96 3.29
N GLN A 208 -27.22 5.98 3.10
CA GLN A 208 -27.45 4.75 2.33
C GLN A 208 -28.09 5.03 0.95
N ASN A 209 -27.50 5.97 0.21
CA ASN A 209 -28.02 6.32 -1.12
C ASN A 209 -27.70 5.26 -2.19
N ALA A 210 -28.09 5.52 -3.44
CA ALA A 210 -27.84 4.59 -4.55
C ALA A 210 -26.33 4.31 -4.76
N GLN A 211 -25.47 5.31 -4.60
CA GLN A 211 -24.02 5.17 -4.77
C GLN A 211 -23.41 4.26 -3.69
N TYR A 212 -23.88 4.36 -2.45
CA TYR A 212 -23.49 3.44 -1.37
C TYR A 212 -23.81 1.97 -1.73
N HIS A 213 -25.01 1.70 -2.22
CA HIS A 213 -25.43 0.33 -2.55
C HIS A 213 -24.62 -0.25 -3.71
N GLU A 214 -24.34 0.55 -4.72
CA GLU A 214 -23.48 0.15 -5.85
C GLU A 214 -22.05 -0.14 -5.37
N ALA A 215 -21.48 0.73 -4.54
CA ALA A 215 -20.13 0.57 -4.02
C ALA A 215 -19.98 -0.69 -3.15
N ILE A 216 -20.94 -0.96 -2.26
CA ILE A 216 -20.93 -2.18 -1.44
C ILE A 216 -21.07 -3.44 -2.29
N LYS A 217 -21.92 -3.42 -3.33
CA LYS A 217 -22.07 -4.57 -4.23
C LYS A 217 -20.74 -4.95 -4.91
N HIS A 218 -19.90 -3.97 -5.20
CA HIS A 218 -18.61 -4.19 -5.86
C HIS A 218 -17.45 -4.48 -4.90
N ALA A 219 -17.37 -3.80 -3.75
CA ALA A 219 -16.19 -3.81 -2.89
C ALA A 219 -16.42 -4.41 -1.48
N GLY A 220 -17.68 -4.76 -1.15
CA GLY A 220 -18.09 -5.08 0.22
C GLY A 220 -18.10 -3.84 1.13
N GLU A 221 -18.50 -4.00 2.38
CA GLU A 221 -18.52 -2.88 3.33
C GLU A 221 -17.14 -2.66 3.98
N PRO A 222 -16.64 -1.41 4.06
CA PRO A 222 -15.48 -1.08 4.89
C PRO A 222 -15.79 -1.31 6.37
N GLY A 223 -14.82 -1.81 7.13
CA GLY A 223 -15.03 -2.01 8.57
C GLY A 223 -15.25 -0.69 9.31
N ASP A 224 -16.02 -0.76 10.40
CA ASP A 224 -16.42 0.38 11.22
C ASP A 224 -15.26 1.27 11.68
N ALA A 225 -14.12 0.67 12.00
CA ALA A 225 -12.93 1.43 12.39
C ALA A 225 -12.44 2.37 11.27
N VAL A 226 -12.61 2.00 10.00
CA VAL A 226 -12.28 2.87 8.85
C VAL A 226 -13.36 3.92 8.66
N LEU A 227 -14.64 3.53 8.72
CA LEU A 227 -15.78 4.46 8.58
C LEU A 227 -15.73 5.57 9.64
N LEU A 228 -15.45 5.22 10.89
CA LEU A 228 -15.31 6.16 12.00
C LEU A 228 -13.96 6.87 12.07
N GLY A 229 -13.04 6.58 11.14
CA GLY A 229 -11.72 7.23 11.10
C GLY A 229 -10.68 6.72 12.10
N LYS A 230 -11.00 5.72 12.91
CA LYS A 230 -10.07 5.11 13.89
C LYS A 230 -8.89 4.40 13.24
N LYS A 231 -9.12 3.77 12.08
CA LYS A 231 -8.07 3.16 11.23
C LYS A 231 -7.90 4.01 9.97
N ARG A 232 -7.02 5.01 10.05
CA ARG A 232 -6.70 5.92 8.96
C ARG A 232 -5.19 6.11 8.86
N SER A 233 -4.70 6.31 7.65
CA SER A 233 -3.29 6.58 7.42
C SER A 233 -2.88 7.95 7.98
N SER A 234 -1.65 8.04 8.48
CA SER A 234 -1.01 9.31 8.86
C SER A 234 -0.80 10.26 7.66
N PHE A 235 -0.87 9.75 6.44
CA PHE A 235 -0.74 10.52 5.20
C PHE A 235 -2.09 10.97 4.62
N SER A 236 -3.21 10.54 5.21
CA SER A 236 -4.55 11.00 4.84
C SER A 236 -4.91 12.27 5.62
N PRO A 237 -5.80 13.14 5.11
CA PRO A 237 -6.27 14.30 5.87
C PRO A 237 -7.05 13.88 7.13
N PRO A 238 -7.30 14.78 8.08
CA PRO A 238 -8.23 14.51 9.18
C PRO A 238 -9.64 14.20 8.63
N VAL A 239 -10.41 13.38 9.36
CA VAL A 239 -11.79 13.06 8.95
C VAL A 239 -12.69 14.26 9.25
N ARG A 240 -13.65 14.53 8.36
CA ARG A 240 -14.69 15.52 8.60
C ARG A 240 -15.56 15.07 9.78
N GLN A 241 -15.57 15.85 10.86
CA GLN A 241 -16.32 15.52 12.07
C GLN A 241 -17.82 15.37 11.79
N GLU A 242 -18.39 16.27 10.99
CA GLU A 242 -19.79 16.24 10.56
C GLU A 242 -20.17 14.90 9.89
N SER A 243 -19.31 14.35 9.03
CA SER A 243 -19.54 13.07 8.36
C SER A 243 -19.58 11.91 9.37
N VAL A 244 -18.75 11.97 10.42
CA VAL A 244 -18.67 10.92 11.46
C VAL A 244 -19.86 11.00 12.41
N GLU A 245 -20.25 12.20 12.82
CA GLU A 245 -21.43 12.42 13.66
C GLU A 245 -22.71 11.94 12.97
N LEU A 246 -22.85 12.25 11.67
CA LEU A 246 -23.96 11.80 10.85
C LEU A 246 -23.97 10.27 10.66
N LEU A 247 -22.79 9.63 10.59
CA LEU A 247 -22.69 8.16 10.60
C LEU A 247 -23.11 7.56 11.94
N LEU A 248 -22.70 8.15 13.05
CA LEU A 248 -23.04 7.67 14.39
C LEU A 248 -24.54 7.82 14.66
N SER A 249 -25.15 8.97 14.32
CA SER A 249 -26.58 9.18 14.49
C SER A 249 -27.41 8.24 13.62
N ALA A 250 -27.02 8.02 12.36
CA ALA A 250 -27.67 7.07 11.46
C ALA A 250 -27.57 5.63 11.99
N LYS A 251 -26.45 5.25 12.62
CA LYS A 251 -26.29 3.94 13.25
C LYS A 251 -27.16 3.77 14.50
N SER A 252 -27.20 4.77 15.38
CA SER A 252 -28.05 4.73 16.58
C SER A 252 -29.53 4.64 16.23
N ALA A 253 -30.01 5.47 15.29
CA ALA A 253 -31.40 5.43 14.84
C ALA A 253 -31.78 4.08 14.22
N ARG A 254 -30.84 3.37 13.59
CA ARG A 254 -31.08 2.01 13.06
C ARG A 254 -31.10 0.95 14.15
N ALA A 255 -30.26 1.08 15.17
CA ALA A 255 -30.27 0.18 16.32
C ALA A 255 -31.58 0.28 17.11
N GLU A 256 -32.14 1.49 17.24
CA GLU A 256 -33.43 1.74 17.89
C GLU A 256 -34.63 1.21 17.07
N ASN A 257 -34.51 1.19 15.73
CA ASN A 257 -35.55 0.67 14.83
C ASN A 257 -35.35 -0.81 14.45
N ALA A 258 -34.39 -1.51 15.05
CA ALA A 258 -34.20 -2.94 14.82
C ALA A 258 -35.38 -3.71 15.46
N PRO A 259 -36.06 -4.63 14.75
CA PRO A 259 -37.15 -5.40 15.32
C PRO A 259 -36.66 -6.19 16.53
N LEU A 260 -37.31 -6.03 17.68
CA LEU A 260 -37.20 -6.95 18.80
C LEU A 260 -37.69 -8.33 18.31
N THR A 261 -36.78 -9.26 18.04
CA THR A 261 -37.16 -10.67 17.90
C THR A 261 -37.55 -11.19 19.28
N GLU A 262 -38.80 -10.95 19.67
CA GLU A 262 -39.51 -11.83 20.59
C GLU A 262 -40.01 -13.02 19.78
N ASP A 263 -39.31 -14.15 19.89
CA ASP A 263 -39.99 -15.41 20.13
C ASP A 263 -39.01 -16.39 20.79
N SER A 264 -39.14 -16.54 22.10
CA SER A 264 -38.64 -17.73 22.80
C SER A 264 -39.75 -18.78 22.68
N PRO A 265 -39.52 -19.97 22.08
CA PRO A 265 -40.51 -21.01 22.14
C PRO A 265 -40.48 -21.62 23.54
N GLU A 266 -41.38 -21.17 24.40
CA GLU A 266 -41.80 -21.89 25.60
C GLU A 266 -42.74 -23.02 25.19
N GLY A 267 -42.36 -24.27 25.48
CA GLY A 267 -43.28 -25.40 25.46
C GLY A 267 -42.79 -26.67 24.76
N ALA A 268 -41.85 -27.39 25.37
CA ALA A 268 -41.77 -28.85 25.20
C ALA A 268 -41.40 -29.50 26.53
N MET A 269 -42.41 -30.12 27.14
CA MET A 269 -42.35 -30.96 28.34
C MET A 269 -41.27 -32.05 28.26
N PRO A 270 -40.70 -32.49 29.40
CA PRO A 270 -39.67 -33.51 29.45
C PRO A 270 -40.29 -34.92 29.32
N ALA A 271 -39.74 -35.75 28.44
CA ALA A 271 -40.01 -37.19 28.44
C ALA A 271 -38.94 -37.90 29.29
N GLU A 272 -39.39 -38.60 30.33
CA GLU A 272 -38.58 -39.45 31.22
C GLU A 272 -38.04 -40.72 30.52
N PRO A 273 -37.03 -41.40 31.11
CA PRO A 273 -36.21 -42.39 30.45
C PRO A 273 -36.75 -43.82 30.61
N LEU A 274 -36.62 -44.64 29.57
CA LEU A 274 -36.78 -46.10 29.67
C LEU A 274 -35.47 -46.79 29.40
N ALA A 275 -34.98 -47.45 30.45
CA ALA A 275 -33.87 -48.36 30.47
C ALA A 275 -34.16 -49.64 29.66
N GLY A 276 -33.10 -50.29 29.16
CA GLY A 276 -33.15 -51.73 28.87
C GLY A 276 -32.23 -52.25 27.78
N ALA A 277 -31.02 -52.66 28.20
CA ALA A 277 -30.39 -53.95 27.91
C ALA A 277 -29.93 -54.32 26.47
N GLY A 278 -28.64 -54.68 26.35
CA GLY A 278 -28.17 -55.63 25.33
C GLY A 278 -26.74 -55.43 24.81
N LEU A 279 -25.72 -55.80 25.59
CA LEU A 279 -24.42 -56.32 25.09
C LEU A 279 -24.52 -57.86 24.97
N PRO A 280 -23.57 -58.60 24.36
CA PRO A 280 -22.73 -58.40 23.16
C PRO A 280 -22.75 -59.72 22.30
N PRO A 281 -21.71 -60.26 21.59
CA PRO A 281 -20.26 -60.29 21.86
C PRO A 281 -19.33 -59.94 20.68
N ASP A 282 -18.06 -59.88 21.07
CA ASP A 282 -16.78 -59.84 20.34
C ASP A 282 -16.72 -60.53 18.98
N ASP A 283 -15.88 -59.98 18.08
CA ASP A 283 -14.87 -60.84 17.46
C ASP A 283 -13.54 -60.09 17.23
N GLN A 284 -12.47 -60.83 17.47
CA GLN A 284 -11.08 -60.45 17.51
C GLN A 284 -10.40 -60.55 16.14
N THR A 285 -9.16 -60.06 16.09
CA THR A 285 -8.07 -60.40 15.15
C THR A 285 -8.16 -59.75 13.76
N SER A 286 -7.11 -59.16 13.16
CA SER A 286 -5.66 -59.15 13.42
C SER A 286 -5.03 -57.89 12.82
#